data_AF-A0A1J4MJY4-F1
#
_entry.id   AF-A0A1J4MJY4-F1
#
_cell.length_a   1.000
_cell.length_b   1.000
_cell.length_c   1.000
_cell.angle_alpha   90.00
_cell.angle_beta   90.00
_cell.angle_gamma   90.00
#
_symmetry.space_group_name_H-M   'P 1'
#
loop_
_entity.id
_entity.type
_entity.pdbx_description
1 polymer ?
#
loop_
_entity_poly.entity_id
_entity_poly.type
_entity_poly.pdbx_seq_one_letter_code
_entity_poly.pdbx_strand_id
1 'polypeptide(L)'
;MEITNYQIKTETSSHKEVPSYPNESQNTSNPRKKSKKNTGKDLKVDNFEPPVFSVRYKDPSIELSEDRLTAIGYKGWSTVLLTHGASSGTWYFEIKVLEPRVISKFLGHSKFLNLKQDPSIRVGWSCRYNRLDVPVGTSSFGYSFSTKTCSIFYNSRSQHISEMENITQVTTGDVIGCLIKLSGIPYDLEDPRNSPHLHPYLELGLLCNPEKLPKVIRDPDSLIEFFVNGKKVSASFSNIASGFYHPTVSLYMGASVQINTGPNFTFFPHMEFEPAARLLRPQIL
;
A
#
# COMPACT_ATOMS: atom_id res chain seq x y z
N MET A 1 27.01 -53.43 69.72
CA MET A 1 28.48 -53.43 69.54
C MET A 1 28.88 -51.99 69.28
N GLU A 2 29.18 -51.27 70.36
CA GLU A 2 29.75 -49.93 70.33
C GLU A 2 31.26 -50.06 70.17
N ILE A 3 31.85 -49.31 69.23
CA ILE A 3 33.25 -48.93 69.27
C ILE A 3 33.30 -47.45 68.90
N THR A 4 33.86 -46.66 69.82
CA THR A 4 33.96 -45.21 69.75
C THR A 4 35.43 -44.80 69.58
N ASN A 5 35.61 -43.65 68.92
CA ASN A 5 36.74 -42.71 68.91
C ASN A 5 37.89 -42.96 67.91
N TYR A 6 38.18 -41.97 67.04
CA TYR A 6 39.09 -40.85 67.38
C TYR A 6 39.17 -39.73 66.29
N GLN A 7 39.12 -38.46 66.75
CA GLN A 7 39.79 -37.19 66.30
C GLN A 7 39.62 -36.60 64.86
N ILE A 8 39.79 -35.29 64.57
CA ILE A 8 39.46 -33.94 65.11
C ILE A 8 39.98 -32.90 64.07
N LYS A 9 39.20 -31.82 63.78
CA LYS A 9 39.50 -30.45 63.23
C LYS A 9 40.11 -30.31 61.82
N THR A 10 39.69 -29.35 60.96
CA THR A 10 39.74 -27.86 61.06
C THR A 10 38.64 -27.18 60.19
N GLU A 11 37.84 -26.22 60.71
CA GLU A 11 37.84 -24.74 60.47
C GLU A 11 37.51 -24.30 59.01
N THR A 12 36.62 -23.36 58.65
CA THR A 12 36.08 -22.11 59.27
C THR A 12 34.87 -21.64 58.39
N SER A 13 33.70 -21.29 58.97
CA SER A 13 33.21 -19.91 59.29
C SER A 13 32.81 -19.07 58.06
N SER A 14 31.67 -18.39 57.93
CA SER A 14 30.53 -18.06 58.81
C SER A 14 29.52 -17.22 57.98
N HIS A 15 28.21 -17.34 58.20
CA HIS A 15 27.28 -16.20 58.26
C HIS A 15 26.01 -16.60 59.02
N LYS A 16 25.68 -15.82 60.07
CA LYS A 16 24.49 -15.94 60.92
C LYS A 16 23.47 -14.85 60.58
N GLU A 17 22.20 -15.22 60.77
CA GLU A 17 20.94 -14.45 60.77
C GLU A 17 20.99 -13.24 61.74
N VAL A 18 20.08 -12.23 61.78
CA VAL A 18 18.63 -12.24 62.17
C VAL A 18 17.96 -10.83 61.82
N PRO A 19 16.73 -10.41 62.25
CA PRO A 19 15.58 -10.12 61.37
C PRO A 19 14.86 -8.73 61.56
N SER A 20 13.66 -8.59 60.96
CA SER A 20 12.46 -7.77 61.35
C SER A 20 12.13 -6.41 60.66
N TYR A 21 10.81 -6.24 60.42
CA TYR A 21 9.99 -5.30 59.60
C TYR A 21 9.80 -3.85 60.17
N PRO A 22 8.97 -2.92 59.61
CA PRO A 22 8.43 -2.64 58.23
C PRO A 22 8.64 -1.15 57.80
N ASN A 23 8.24 -0.72 56.58
CA ASN A 23 7.68 0.65 56.35
C ASN A 23 7.04 0.90 54.97
N GLU A 24 6.05 1.80 54.98
CA GLU A 24 5.11 2.20 53.93
C GLU A 24 5.68 3.04 52.77
N SER A 25 5.02 2.91 51.62
CA SER A 25 4.75 3.88 50.53
C SER A 25 5.87 4.81 50.00
N GLN A 26 6.11 4.77 48.68
CA GLN A 26 6.07 5.98 47.83
C GLN A 26 6.01 5.63 46.33
N ASN A 27 5.02 6.23 45.66
CA ASN A 27 4.89 6.38 44.22
C ASN A 27 6.12 7.10 43.63
N THR A 28 6.75 6.54 42.59
CA THR A 28 7.34 7.36 41.52
C THR A 28 7.25 6.68 40.15
N SER A 29 6.66 7.43 39.23
CA SER A 29 6.47 7.20 37.80
C SER A 29 7.70 6.72 37.02
N ASN A 30 7.51 5.66 36.21
CA ASN A 30 8.47 5.20 35.20
C ASN A 30 8.67 6.23 34.08
N PRO A 31 9.91 6.52 33.64
CA PRO A 31 10.16 7.50 32.59
C PRO A 31 9.91 6.91 31.18
N ARG A 32 9.09 7.66 30.44
CA ARG A 32 8.88 7.71 28.98
C ARG A 32 9.84 6.85 28.14
N LYS A 33 9.28 5.87 27.42
CA LYS A 33 9.87 5.25 26.23
C LYS A 33 10.25 6.35 25.23
N LYS A 34 11.55 6.62 25.07
CA LYS A 34 12.06 7.49 24.01
C LYS A 34 11.77 6.84 22.66
N SER A 35 10.95 7.48 21.83
CA SER A 35 10.81 7.14 20.42
C SER A 35 12.19 7.22 19.76
N LYS A 36 12.64 6.12 19.16
CA LYS A 36 13.84 6.13 18.32
C LYS A 36 13.55 7.06 17.14
N LYS A 37 14.34 8.12 16.99
CA LYS A 37 14.33 8.91 15.75
C LYS A 37 14.78 7.99 14.62
N ASN A 38 13.90 7.75 13.65
CA ASN A 38 14.24 7.04 12.43
C ASN A 38 15.42 7.74 11.77
N THR A 39 16.56 7.05 11.69
CA THR A 39 17.67 7.50 10.85
C THR A 39 17.20 7.42 9.40
N GLY A 40 17.43 8.43 8.57
CA GLY A 40 16.90 8.53 7.19
C GLY A 40 17.22 7.37 6.23
N LYS A 41 17.90 6.30 6.69
CA LYS A 41 18.03 5.01 6.00
C LYS A 41 16.70 4.27 5.85
N ASP A 42 15.79 4.38 6.81
CA ASP A 42 14.50 3.65 6.77
C ASP A 42 13.55 4.16 5.67
N LEU A 43 13.70 5.41 5.23
CA LEU A 43 12.86 6.02 4.19
C LEU A 43 13.16 5.51 2.77
N LYS A 44 14.28 4.81 2.55
CA LYS A 44 14.71 4.33 1.23
C LYS A 44 14.40 2.86 0.96
N VAL A 45 13.79 2.17 1.93
CA VAL A 45 13.47 0.75 1.83
C VAL A 45 12.02 0.50 2.22
N ASP A 46 11.42 -0.54 1.66
CA ASP A 46 10.06 -0.94 2.02
C ASP A 46 10.04 -1.77 3.30
N ASN A 47 10.34 -1.17 4.46
CA ASN A 47 10.45 -1.87 5.74
C ASN A 47 9.29 -1.62 6.72
N PHE A 48 8.34 -0.74 6.41
CA PHE A 48 7.19 -0.51 7.27
C PHE A 48 6.35 -1.79 7.38
N GLU A 49 5.98 -2.13 8.60
CA GLU A 49 5.10 -3.28 8.88
C GLU A 49 3.72 -3.11 8.22
N PRO A 50 3.00 -1.98 8.41
CA PRO A 50 1.72 -1.80 7.72
C PRO A 50 1.91 -1.53 6.22
N PRO A 51 0.89 -1.86 5.40
CA PRO A 51 0.83 -1.49 4.00
C PRO A 51 0.86 0.03 3.80
N VAL A 52 1.85 0.49 3.04
CA VAL A 52 2.07 1.89 2.64
C VAL A 52 2.52 1.98 1.18
N PHE A 53 2.52 3.17 0.59
CA PHE A 53 3.06 3.39 -0.76
C PHE A 53 4.54 2.97 -0.82
N SER A 54 4.88 2.17 -1.83
CA SER A 54 6.21 1.60 -1.97
C SER A 54 7.20 2.61 -2.56
N VAL A 55 8.43 2.61 -2.05
CA VAL A 55 9.53 3.37 -2.67
C VAL A 55 10.18 2.62 -3.84
N ARG A 56 9.87 1.32 -4.01
CA ARG A 56 10.33 0.47 -5.11
C ARG A 56 9.32 0.32 -6.24
N TYR A 57 8.03 0.26 -5.92
CA TYR A 57 6.95 0.05 -6.88
C TYR A 57 6.30 1.38 -7.26
N LYS A 58 7.13 2.39 -7.54
CA LYS A 58 6.68 3.73 -7.95
C LYS A 58 7.49 4.27 -9.11
N ASP A 59 6.87 5.13 -9.89
CA ASP A 59 7.62 6.00 -10.79
C ASP A 59 8.58 6.91 -9.99
N PRO A 60 9.80 7.16 -10.48
CA PRO A 60 10.76 8.03 -9.80
C PRO A 60 10.23 9.44 -9.54
N SER A 61 9.33 9.96 -10.37
CA SER A 61 8.77 11.31 -10.24
C SER A 61 7.71 11.45 -9.15
N ILE A 62 7.18 10.36 -8.60
CA ILE A 62 6.25 10.42 -7.47
C ILE A 62 6.99 10.78 -6.19
N GLU A 63 6.47 11.79 -5.51
CA GLU A 63 6.89 12.18 -4.18
C GLU A 63 5.98 11.53 -3.13
N LEU A 64 6.59 11.00 -2.06
CA LEU A 64 5.88 10.37 -0.95
C LEU A 64 6.15 11.15 0.33
N SER A 65 5.16 11.22 1.22
CA SER A 65 5.36 11.69 2.59
C SER A 65 6.25 10.73 3.39
N GLU A 66 6.78 11.19 4.53
CA GLU A 66 7.65 10.37 5.40
C GLU A 66 6.96 9.11 5.94
N ASP A 67 5.65 9.19 6.23
CA ASP A 67 4.82 8.05 6.64
C ASP A 67 4.42 7.13 5.48
N ARG A 68 4.70 7.56 4.24
CA ARG A 68 4.38 6.88 2.98
C ARG A 68 2.89 6.61 2.77
N LEU A 69 2.03 7.41 3.42
CA LEU A 69 0.58 7.38 3.26
C LEU A 69 0.06 8.43 2.29
N THR A 70 0.87 9.43 1.92
CA THR A 70 0.54 10.45 0.93
C THR A 70 1.43 10.30 -0.29
N ALA A 71 0.84 10.39 -1.48
CA ALA A 71 1.54 10.41 -2.76
C ALA A 71 1.18 11.67 -3.56
N ILE A 72 2.18 12.24 -4.22
CA ILE A 72 2.06 13.45 -5.03
C ILE A 72 2.71 13.21 -6.39
N GLY A 73 1.93 13.40 -7.46
CA GLY A 73 2.42 13.36 -8.84
C GLY A 73 2.92 14.74 -9.30
N TYR A 74 3.64 14.76 -10.41
CA TYR A 74 4.12 16.00 -11.05
C TYR A 74 3.48 16.18 -12.44
N LYS A 75 4.27 16.32 -13.51
CA LYS A 75 3.78 16.76 -14.84
C LYS A 75 3.16 15.62 -15.63
N GLY A 76 3.85 14.50 -15.76
CA GLY A 76 3.38 13.32 -16.50
C GLY A 76 2.47 12.44 -15.67
N TRP A 77 1.88 11.43 -16.32
CA TRP A 77 1.29 10.32 -15.61
C TRP A 77 2.40 9.57 -14.90
N SER A 78 2.14 9.22 -13.65
CA SER A 78 3.08 8.51 -12.80
C SER A 78 2.29 7.64 -11.85
N THR A 79 2.76 6.42 -11.58
CA THR A 79 2.01 5.40 -10.85
C THR A 79 2.80 4.88 -9.66
N VAL A 80 2.12 4.66 -8.53
CA VAL A 80 2.67 4.02 -7.33
C VAL A 80 1.73 2.94 -6.81
N LEU A 81 2.32 1.82 -6.40
CA LEU A 81 1.65 0.69 -5.80
C LEU A 81 1.97 0.64 -4.30
N LEU A 82 1.08 0.00 -3.54
CA LEU A 82 1.35 -0.37 -2.16
C LEU A 82 2.39 -1.49 -2.06
N THR A 83 3.09 -1.51 -0.93
CA THR A 83 4.07 -2.55 -0.57
C THR A 83 3.49 -3.95 -0.47
N HIS A 84 2.20 -4.05 -0.16
CA HIS A 84 1.47 -5.31 0.07
C HIS A 84 0.37 -5.48 -0.98
N GLY A 85 -0.06 -6.72 -1.18
CA GLY A 85 -1.09 -7.10 -2.13
C GLY A 85 -1.71 -8.46 -1.80
N ALA A 86 -2.55 -8.97 -2.70
CA ALA A 86 -3.19 -10.26 -2.57
C ALA A 86 -3.53 -10.89 -3.92
N SER A 87 -3.64 -12.21 -3.94
CA SER A 87 -4.13 -13.01 -5.08
C SER A 87 -5.47 -13.70 -4.80
N SER A 88 -5.97 -13.64 -3.56
CA SER A 88 -7.23 -14.25 -3.11
C SER A 88 -7.86 -13.41 -2.00
N GLY A 89 -9.16 -13.61 -1.75
CA GLY A 89 -9.91 -12.92 -0.69
C GLY A 89 -10.61 -11.64 -1.16
N THR A 90 -11.32 -10.99 -0.23
CA THR A 90 -12.02 -9.72 -0.48
C THR A 90 -11.37 -8.60 0.31
N TRP A 91 -10.92 -7.55 -0.37
CA TRP A 91 -10.11 -6.49 0.23
C TRP A 91 -10.67 -5.11 -0.10
N TYR A 92 -10.49 -4.16 0.84
CA TYR A 92 -10.94 -2.79 0.69
C TYR A 92 -9.92 -1.77 1.18
N PHE A 93 -9.79 -0.65 0.47
CA PHE A 93 -9.09 0.54 0.92
C PHE A 93 -9.79 1.81 0.45
N GLU A 94 -9.43 2.93 1.05
CA GLU A 94 -9.91 4.26 0.66
C GLU A 94 -8.75 5.16 0.20
N ILE A 95 -9.03 6.01 -0.78
CA ILE A 95 -8.17 7.12 -1.17
C ILE A 95 -8.92 8.42 -0.94
N LYS A 96 -8.34 9.31 -0.12
CA LYS A 96 -8.78 10.69 0.01
C LYS A 96 -8.09 11.56 -1.04
N VAL A 97 -8.86 12.32 -1.79
CA VAL A 97 -8.33 13.32 -2.72
C VAL A 97 -7.86 14.53 -1.92
N LEU A 98 -6.59 14.92 -2.08
CA LEU A 98 -6.01 16.08 -1.41
C LEU A 98 -5.92 17.26 -2.36
N GLU A 99 -5.64 18.45 -1.79
CA GLU A 99 -5.33 19.63 -2.58
C GLU A 99 -4.15 19.34 -3.52
N PRO A 100 -4.25 19.67 -4.81
CA PRO A 100 -3.19 19.43 -5.75
C PRO A 100 -1.99 20.33 -5.44
N ARG A 101 -0.78 19.77 -5.58
CA ARG A 101 0.44 20.54 -5.47
C ARG A 101 0.56 21.51 -6.63
N VAL A 102 0.78 22.78 -6.33
CA VAL A 102 1.06 23.79 -7.37
C VAL A 102 2.38 23.46 -8.06
N ILE A 103 2.32 23.20 -9.38
CA ILE A 103 3.52 22.95 -10.19
C ILE A 103 3.99 24.26 -10.80
N SER A 104 5.12 24.79 -10.31
CA SER A 104 5.80 25.92 -10.95
C SER A 104 6.54 25.50 -12.24
N LYS A 105 6.75 26.47 -13.15
CA LYS A 105 7.51 26.46 -14.43
C LYS A 105 7.94 25.09 -15.02
N PHE A 106 7.58 24.89 -16.29
CA PHE A 106 8.21 23.86 -17.12
C PHE A 106 9.69 24.19 -17.32
N LEU A 107 10.58 23.23 -17.02
CA LEU A 107 12.02 23.40 -17.22
C LEU A 107 12.25 23.68 -18.72
N GLY A 108 12.94 24.76 -19.05
CA GLY A 108 13.14 25.20 -20.44
C GLY A 108 12.04 26.12 -21.01
N HIS A 109 11.05 26.56 -20.22
CA HIS A 109 10.15 27.67 -20.61
C HIS A 109 10.40 28.90 -19.73
N SER A 110 10.94 29.95 -20.34
CA SER A 110 11.30 31.20 -19.66
C SER A 110 10.06 32.01 -19.22
N LYS A 111 8.98 31.93 -20.00
CA LYS A 111 7.69 32.52 -19.67
C LYS A 111 6.99 31.62 -18.65
N PHE A 112 6.42 32.24 -17.60
CA PHE A 112 5.34 31.59 -16.85
C PHE A 112 4.26 31.29 -17.87
N LEU A 113 4.21 30.04 -18.36
CA LEU A 113 2.99 29.56 -18.98
C LEU A 113 1.94 29.70 -17.88
N ASN A 114 0.88 30.47 -18.13
CA ASN A 114 -0.37 30.39 -17.38
C ASN A 114 -1.01 29.03 -17.69
N LEU A 115 -0.29 27.94 -17.40
CA LEU A 115 -0.73 26.59 -17.65
C LEU A 115 -1.76 26.32 -16.58
N LYS A 116 -3.03 26.29 -16.98
CA LYS A 116 -4.11 25.85 -16.11
C LYS A 116 -3.78 24.42 -15.69
N GLN A 117 -3.38 24.26 -14.42
CA GLN A 117 -3.14 22.95 -13.86
C GLN A 117 -4.48 22.22 -13.79
N ASP A 118 -4.50 21.01 -14.34
CA ASP A 118 -5.70 20.18 -14.44
C ASP A 118 -5.36 18.77 -13.92
N PRO A 119 -5.33 18.62 -12.58
CA PRO A 119 -4.93 17.38 -11.93
C PRO A 119 -5.87 16.23 -12.30
N SER A 120 -5.32 15.02 -12.39
CA SER A 120 -6.12 13.82 -12.63
C SER A 120 -5.59 12.65 -11.82
N ILE A 121 -6.51 11.83 -11.31
CA ILE A 121 -6.21 10.66 -10.50
C ILE A 121 -6.89 9.47 -11.14
N ARG A 122 -6.15 8.36 -11.26
CA ARG A 122 -6.74 7.04 -11.42
C ARG A 122 -6.37 6.18 -10.22
N VAL A 123 -7.36 5.54 -9.62
CA VAL A 123 -7.19 4.69 -8.43
C VAL A 123 -7.75 3.30 -8.70
N GLY A 124 -7.09 2.28 -8.20
CA GLY A 124 -7.63 0.92 -8.24
C GLY A 124 -6.59 -0.13 -7.89
N TRP A 125 -6.53 -1.18 -8.70
CA TRP A 125 -5.73 -2.36 -8.44
C TRP A 125 -4.84 -2.69 -9.63
N SER A 126 -3.58 -3.03 -9.38
CA SER A 126 -2.65 -3.43 -10.44
C SER A 126 -1.69 -4.51 -9.96
N CYS A 127 -1.35 -5.43 -10.87
CA CYS A 127 -0.14 -6.23 -10.73
C CYS A 127 1.10 -5.39 -11.06
N ARG A 128 2.29 -5.86 -10.65
CA ARG A 128 3.59 -5.23 -10.95
C ARG A 128 4.09 -5.54 -12.36
N TYR A 129 3.19 -5.55 -13.34
CA TYR A 129 3.50 -5.95 -14.73
C TYR A 129 3.56 -4.77 -15.69
N ASN A 130 2.95 -3.65 -15.31
CA ASN A 130 2.88 -2.46 -16.14
C ASN A 130 3.98 -1.47 -15.81
N ARG A 131 4.42 -0.72 -16.81
CA ARG A 131 5.28 0.44 -16.60
C ARG A 131 4.62 1.42 -15.62
N LEU A 132 5.44 2.07 -14.81
CA LEU A 132 4.96 2.99 -13.78
C LEU A 132 4.80 4.43 -14.30
N ASP A 133 5.25 4.71 -15.53
CA ASP A 133 5.08 6.01 -16.22
C ASP A 133 3.76 6.12 -17.01
N VAL A 134 2.89 5.12 -16.91
CA VAL A 134 1.55 5.11 -17.52
C VAL A 134 0.48 4.94 -16.44
N PRO A 135 -0.75 5.46 -16.66
CA PRO A 135 -1.80 5.31 -15.68
C PRO A 135 -2.28 3.86 -15.56
N VAL A 136 -2.72 3.48 -14.36
CA VAL A 136 -3.44 2.23 -14.11
C VAL A 136 -4.70 2.17 -15.02
N GLY A 137 -5.09 0.95 -15.40
CA GLY A 137 -6.14 0.71 -16.41
C GLY A 137 -5.64 0.64 -17.85
N THR A 138 -4.34 0.84 -18.11
CA THR A 138 -3.77 0.78 -19.47
C THR A 138 -3.62 -0.65 -19.99
N SER A 139 -3.37 -1.64 -19.12
CA SER A 139 -3.16 -3.04 -19.51
C SER A 139 -4.23 -3.99 -18.99
N SER A 140 -4.07 -5.28 -19.32
CA SER A 140 -4.93 -6.38 -18.89
C SER A 140 -4.82 -6.77 -17.40
N PHE A 141 -3.83 -6.25 -16.67
CA PHE A 141 -3.60 -6.54 -15.25
C PHE A 141 -3.69 -5.31 -14.35
N GLY A 142 -4.30 -4.23 -14.85
CA GLY A 142 -4.57 -3.02 -14.10
C GLY A 142 -6.00 -2.54 -14.34
N TYR A 143 -6.71 -2.21 -13.27
CA TYR A 143 -8.12 -1.82 -13.26
C TYR A 143 -8.25 -0.57 -12.40
N SER A 144 -8.98 0.43 -12.88
CA SER A 144 -9.06 1.69 -12.15
C SER A 144 -10.34 2.47 -12.38
N PHE A 145 -10.60 3.40 -11.47
CA PHE A 145 -11.58 4.46 -11.58
C PHE A 145 -10.87 5.81 -11.75
N SER A 146 -11.36 6.63 -12.67
CA SER A 146 -10.86 7.98 -12.97
C SER A 146 -11.71 9.03 -12.27
N THR A 147 -11.10 9.84 -11.41
CA THR A 147 -11.78 10.91 -10.66
C THR A 147 -12.27 12.03 -11.56
N LYS A 148 -11.58 12.25 -12.68
CA LYS A 148 -11.85 13.33 -13.62
C LYS A 148 -13.01 13.03 -14.56
N THR A 149 -13.08 11.80 -15.06
CA THR A 149 -14.10 11.41 -16.05
C THR A 149 -15.24 10.61 -15.44
N CYS A 150 -15.16 10.28 -14.14
CA CYS A 150 -16.07 9.37 -13.46
C CYS A 150 -16.30 8.11 -14.30
N SER A 151 -15.23 7.39 -14.64
CA SER A 151 -15.28 6.22 -15.52
C SER A 151 -14.29 5.18 -15.04
N ILE A 152 -14.60 3.91 -15.27
CA ILE A 152 -13.66 2.83 -15.03
C ILE A 152 -12.80 2.57 -16.27
N PHE A 153 -11.54 2.23 -16.08
CA PHE A 153 -10.54 1.98 -17.12
C PHE A 153 -9.93 0.60 -17.00
N TYR A 154 -9.91 -0.12 -18.12
CA TYR A 154 -9.29 -1.43 -18.26
C TYR A 154 -8.80 -1.63 -19.70
N ASN A 155 -7.57 -2.13 -19.87
CA ASN A 155 -6.95 -2.34 -21.18
C ASN A 155 -7.05 -1.12 -22.12
N SER A 156 -6.77 0.07 -21.58
CA SER A 156 -6.87 1.37 -22.27
C SER A 156 -8.27 1.75 -22.78
N ARG A 157 -9.31 1.03 -22.36
CA ARG A 157 -10.70 1.34 -22.68
C ARG A 157 -11.40 1.92 -21.45
N SER A 158 -12.20 2.95 -21.66
CA SER A 158 -13.05 3.54 -20.65
C SER A 158 -14.47 3.00 -20.74
N GLN A 159 -15.09 2.77 -19.59
CA GLN A 159 -16.52 2.56 -19.46
C GLN A 159 -17.08 3.64 -18.53
N HIS A 160 -17.99 4.46 -19.06
CA HIS A 160 -18.65 5.51 -18.31
C HIS A 160 -19.62 4.91 -17.28
N ILE A 161 -19.80 5.64 -16.18
CA ILE A 161 -20.83 5.31 -15.20
C ILE A 161 -22.21 5.75 -15.73
N SER A 162 -23.28 5.21 -15.16
CA SER A 162 -24.64 5.57 -15.55
C SER A 162 -24.91 7.05 -15.30
N GLU A 163 -25.54 7.74 -16.26
CA GLU A 163 -25.96 9.14 -16.10
C GLU A 163 -26.95 9.34 -14.95
N MET A 164 -27.63 8.27 -14.51
CA MET A 164 -28.53 8.29 -13.35
C MET A 164 -27.78 8.38 -12.01
N GLU A 165 -26.50 8.03 -11.99
CA GLU A 165 -25.64 8.27 -10.85
C GLU A 165 -25.19 9.71 -10.90
N ASN A 166 -25.78 10.57 -10.05
CA ASN A 166 -25.42 11.98 -9.86
C ASN A 166 -23.97 12.19 -9.33
N ILE A 167 -22.98 11.45 -9.84
CA ILE A 167 -21.54 11.58 -9.59
C ILE A 167 -20.94 12.22 -10.84
N THR A 168 -21.03 13.55 -10.91
CA THR A 168 -20.58 14.31 -12.08
C THR A 168 -19.09 14.66 -12.02
N GLN A 169 -18.51 14.70 -10.81
CA GLN A 169 -17.10 14.96 -10.57
C GLN A 169 -16.69 14.47 -9.18
N VAL A 170 -15.41 14.11 -9.05
CA VAL A 170 -14.76 13.87 -7.74
C VAL A 170 -13.77 15.01 -7.51
N THR A 171 -13.88 15.65 -6.35
CA THR A 171 -13.18 16.90 -6.00
C THR A 171 -12.31 16.71 -4.75
N THR A 172 -11.55 17.76 -4.39
CA THR A 172 -10.72 17.72 -3.18
C THR A 172 -11.58 17.44 -1.94
N GLY A 173 -11.11 16.54 -1.08
CA GLY A 173 -11.79 16.13 0.14
C GLY A 173 -12.65 14.88 -0.02
N ASP A 174 -13.06 14.55 -1.25
CA ASP A 174 -13.82 13.31 -1.52
C ASP A 174 -12.98 12.07 -1.25
N VAL A 175 -13.67 10.99 -0.87
CA VAL A 175 -13.08 9.70 -0.55
C VAL A 175 -13.55 8.65 -1.54
N ILE A 176 -12.60 7.96 -2.16
CA ILE A 176 -12.83 6.91 -3.13
C ILE A 176 -12.57 5.56 -2.48
N GLY A 177 -13.60 4.74 -2.35
CA GLY A 177 -13.49 3.36 -1.88
C GLY A 177 -13.15 2.42 -3.04
N CYS A 178 -12.25 1.48 -2.81
CA CYS A 178 -11.80 0.51 -3.80
C CYS A 178 -11.89 -0.90 -3.22
N LEU A 179 -12.78 -1.71 -3.78
CA LEU A 179 -12.97 -3.10 -3.39
C LEU A 179 -12.48 -4.05 -4.48
N ILE A 180 -11.84 -5.14 -4.07
CA ILE A 180 -11.54 -6.28 -4.94
C ILE A 180 -11.91 -7.58 -4.25
N LYS A 181 -12.54 -8.50 -4.98
CA LYS A 181 -12.78 -9.88 -4.60
C LYS A 181 -12.03 -10.78 -5.59
N LEU A 182 -11.21 -11.68 -5.07
CA LEU A 182 -10.43 -12.65 -5.83
C LEU A 182 -10.68 -14.05 -5.28
N SER A 183 -10.85 -15.02 -6.16
CA SER A 183 -11.13 -16.42 -5.78
C SER A 183 -9.87 -17.23 -5.54
N GLY A 184 -8.69 -16.64 -5.79
CA GLY A 184 -7.41 -17.33 -5.62
C GLY A 184 -7.04 -18.27 -6.76
N ILE A 185 -7.55 -18.02 -7.96
CA ILE A 185 -7.16 -18.81 -9.13
C ILE A 185 -5.65 -18.64 -9.36
N PRO A 186 -4.90 -19.74 -9.56
CA PRO A 186 -3.48 -19.67 -9.90
C PRO A 186 -3.22 -18.77 -11.12
N TYR A 187 -2.11 -18.06 -11.08
CA TYR A 187 -1.60 -17.27 -12.19
C TYR A 187 -0.25 -17.82 -12.62
N ASP A 188 0.02 -17.73 -13.91
CA ASP A 188 1.27 -18.18 -14.51
C ASP A 188 2.23 -16.99 -14.62
N LEU A 189 3.23 -16.96 -13.75
CA LEU A 189 4.26 -15.93 -13.73
C LEU A 189 5.63 -16.58 -13.49
N GLU A 190 6.57 -16.28 -14.37
CA GLU A 190 7.95 -16.72 -14.25
C GLU A 190 8.62 -16.12 -13.00
N ASP A 191 9.30 -16.95 -12.20
CA ASP A 191 10.04 -16.48 -11.03
C ASP A 191 11.28 -15.70 -11.48
N PRO A 192 11.33 -14.39 -11.20
CA PRO A 192 12.39 -13.54 -11.69
C PRO A 192 13.76 -13.83 -11.06
N ARG A 193 13.85 -14.60 -9.96
CA ARG A 193 15.14 -15.04 -9.38
C ARG A 193 15.84 -16.09 -10.22
N ASN A 194 15.08 -16.88 -10.98
CA ASN A 194 15.60 -17.93 -11.83
C ASN A 194 15.83 -17.45 -13.28
N SER A 195 15.54 -16.17 -13.55
CA SER A 195 15.41 -15.64 -14.89
C SER A 195 16.18 -14.32 -15.04
N PRO A 196 17.49 -14.37 -15.35
CA PRO A 196 18.35 -13.19 -15.42
C PRO A 196 17.87 -12.10 -16.37
N HIS A 197 17.13 -12.47 -17.43
CA HIS A 197 16.56 -11.52 -18.38
C HIS A 197 15.47 -10.63 -17.74
N LEU A 198 14.97 -10.97 -16.55
CA LEU A 198 14.00 -10.17 -15.80
C LEU A 198 14.65 -9.16 -14.84
N HIS A 199 15.96 -9.26 -14.57
CA HIS A 199 16.65 -8.39 -13.61
C HIS A 199 16.49 -6.88 -13.91
N PRO A 200 16.60 -6.39 -15.17
CA PRO A 200 16.40 -4.97 -15.45
C PRO A 200 15.01 -4.46 -15.08
N TYR A 201 13.98 -5.31 -15.20
CA TYR A 201 12.61 -4.96 -14.84
C TYR A 201 12.38 -4.99 -13.32
N LEU A 202 13.04 -5.91 -12.61
CA LEU A 202 13.01 -5.96 -11.14
C LEU A 202 13.61 -4.71 -10.50
N GLU A 203 14.68 -4.17 -11.08
CA GLU A 203 15.29 -2.91 -10.65
C GLU A 203 14.31 -1.72 -10.79
N LEU A 204 13.40 -1.80 -11.75
CA LEU A 204 12.30 -0.85 -11.96
C LEU A 204 11.03 -1.19 -11.13
N GLY A 205 11.10 -2.21 -10.28
CA GLY A 205 9.99 -2.64 -9.42
C GLY A 205 8.96 -3.55 -10.11
N LEU A 206 9.21 -3.98 -11.34
CA LEU A 206 8.32 -4.81 -12.16
C LEU A 206 8.69 -6.30 -12.05
N LEU A 207 7.72 -7.18 -12.26
CA LEU A 207 7.91 -8.64 -12.22
C LEU A 207 8.03 -9.30 -13.59
N CYS A 208 7.75 -8.57 -14.67
CA CYS A 208 7.86 -9.09 -16.03
C CYS A 208 8.28 -7.98 -16.99
N ASN A 209 8.60 -8.36 -18.24
CA ASN A 209 8.72 -7.40 -19.32
C ASN A 209 7.32 -6.81 -19.63
N PRO A 210 7.10 -5.48 -19.51
CA PRO A 210 5.80 -4.87 -19.80
C PRO A 210 5.37 -4.96 -21.27
N GLU A 211 6.29 -5.23 -22.21
CA GLU A 211 5.99 -5.44 -23.63
C GLU A 211 5.51 -6.86 -23.93
N LYS A 212 5.82 -7.81 -23.04
CA LYS A 212 5.43 -9.22 -23.15
C LYS A 212 4.79 -9.67 -21.84
N LEU A 213 3.53 -9.28 -21.67
CA LEU A 213 2.75 -9.60 -20.48
C LEU A 213 2.51 -11.12 -20.34
N PRO A 214 2.32 -11.61 -19.10
CA PRO A 214 1.96 -13.00 -18.84
C PRO A 214 0.63 -13.39 -19.50
N LYS A 215 0.42 -14.70 -19.67
CA LYS A 215 -0.84 -15.23 -20.20
C LYS A 215 -1.99 -14.86 -19.26
N VAL A 216 -3.04 -14.30 -19.83
CA VAL A 216 -4.25 -13.95 -19.06
C VAL A 216 -5.06 -15.21 -18.78
N ILE A 217 -5.16 -15.57 -17.51
CA ILE A 217 -6.13 -16.54 -16.97
C ILE A 217 -7.21 -15.72 -16.28
N ARG A 218 -8.48 -16.10 -16.43
CA ARG A 218 -9.62 -15.29 -15.97
C ARG A 218 -10.29 -15.93 -14.75
N ASP A 219 -10.62 -15.11 -13.76
CA ASP A 219 -11.35 -15.51 -12.56
C ASP A 219 -12.83 -15.12 -12.66
N PRO A 220 -13.74 -16.05 -13.01
CA PRO A 220 -15.15 -15.72 -13.24
C PRO A 220 -15.87 -15.25 -11.98
N ASP A 221 -15.38 -15.60 -10.79
CA ASP A 221 -16.00 -15.29 -9.49
C ASP A 221 -15.41 -14.03 -8.82
N SER A 222 -14.46 -13.38 -9.52
CA SER A 222 -13.81 -12.14 -9.11
C SER A 222 -14.61 -10.89 -9.48
N LEU A 223 -14.39 -9.82 -8.71
CA LEU A 223 -15.13 -8.57 -8.82
C LEU A 223 -14.26 -7.40 -8.36
N ILE A 224 -14.34 -6.25 -9.04
CA ILE A 224 -13.81 -4.96 -8.57
C ILE A 224 -14.93 -3.94 -8.59
N GLU A 225 -15.10 -3.24 -7.47
CA GLU A 225 -16.10 -2.19 -7.32
C GLU A 225 -15.47 -0.91 -6.77
N PHE A 226 -16.04 0.22 -7.16
CA PHE A 226 -15.60 1.54 -6.72
C PHE A 226 -16.73 2.27 -6.03
N PHE A 227 -16.37 3.16 -5.11
CA PHE A 227 -17.30 3.95 -4.31
C PHE A 227 -16.81 5.39 -4.27
N VAL A 228 -17.72 6.35 -4.31
CA VAL A 228 -17.42 7.76 -4.05
C VAL A 228 -18.24 8.20 -2.85
N ASN A 229 -17.56 8.59 -1.76
CA ASN A 229 -18.17 8.95 -0.49
C ASN A 229 -19.17 7.89 0.02
N GLY A 230 -18.78 6.61 -0.09
CA GLY A 230 -19.60 5.45 0.31
C GLY A 230 -20.68 5.04 -0.68
N LYS A 231 -21.00 5.86 -1.68
CA LYS A 231 -21.95 5.49 -2.74
C LYS A 231 -21.24 4.64 -3.79
N LYS A 232 -21.74 3.42 -4.00
CA LYS A 232 -21.26 2.52 -5.07
C LYS A 232 -21.44 3.17 -6.44
N VAL A 233 -20.42 2.99 -7.27
CA VAL A 233 -20.42 3.34 -8.69
C VAL A 233 -21.02 2.19 -9.51
N SER A 234 -21.83 2.49 -10.53
CA SER A 234 -22.60 1.50 -11.30
C SER A 234 -21.70 0.57 -12.11
N ALA A 235 -20.56 1.11 -12.55
CA ALA A 235 -19.60 0.38 -13.35
C ALA A 235 -18.69 -0.44 -12.42
N SER A 236 -18.56 -1.73 -12.73
CA SER A 236 -17.72 -2.69 -12.01
C SER A 236 -16.98 -3.57 -13.02
N PHE A 237 -15.94 -4.25 -12.56
CA PHE A 237 -15.25 -5.27 -13.35
C PHE A 237 -15.54 -6.64 -12.78
N SER A 238 -15.90 -7.59 -13.63
CA SER A 238 -15.91 -9.01 -13.33
C SER A 238 -14.91 -9.73 -14.22
N ASN A 239 -14.67 -11.02 -13.98
CA ASN A 239 -13.78 -11.82 -14.81
C ASN A 239 -12.35 -11.24 -14.86
N ILE A 240 -11.83 -10.85 -13.69
CA ILE A 240 -10.51 -10.24 -13.51
C ILE A 240 -9.42 -11.24 -13.91
N ALA A 241 -8.33 -10.75 -14.49
CA ALA A 241 -7.17 -11.58 -14.78
C ALA A 241 -6.56 -12.10 -13.46
N SER A 242 -6.23 -13.39 -13.34
CA SER A 242 -5.56 -13.89 -12.14
C SER A 242 -4.16 -13.29 -12.00
N GLY A 243 -3.77 -12.96 -10.77
CA GLY A 243 -2.52 -12.26 -10.50
C GLY A 243 -2.42 -11.83 -9.04
N PHE A 244 -1.29 -11.21 -8.69
CA PHE A 244 -1.07 -10.64 -7.36
C PHE A 244 -1.28 -9.11 -7.42
N TYR A 245 -2.41 -8.66 -6.91
CA TYR A 245 -2.87 -7.28 -7.03
C TYR A 245 -2.48 -6.43 -5.83
N HIS A 246 -1.98 -5.23 -6.12
CA HIS A 246 -1.68 -4.21 -5.14
C HIS A 246 -2.65 -3.04 -5.28
N PRO A 247 -3.08 -2.39 -4.17
CA PRO A 247 -3.67 -1.06 -4.23
C PRO A 247 -2.75 -0.10 -4.98
N THR A 248 -3.32 0.67 -5.91
CA THR A 248 -2.56 1.46 -6.88
C THR A 248 -3.19 2.82 -7.12
N VAL A 249 -2.36 3.86 -7.25
CA VAL A 249 -2.77 5.19 -7.72
C VAL A 249 -1.87 5.67 -8.84
N SER A 250 -2.46 6.34 -9.81
CA SER A 250 -1.78 7.09 -10.86
C SER A 250 -2.15 8.56 -10.75
N LEU A 251 -1.15 9.42 -10.80
CA LEU A 251 -1.25 10.84 -10.52
C LEU A 251 -0.74 11.63 -11.72
N TYR A 252 -1.46 12.71 -12.05
CA TYR A 252 -1.16 13.60 -13.16
C TYR A 252 -1.32 15.06 -12.75
N MET A 253 -0.47 15.93 -13.30
CA MET A 253 -0.50 17.40 -13.11
C MET A 253 -0.72 17.82 -11.65
N GLY A 254 0.15 17.34 -10.75
CA GLY A 254 0.20 17.78 -9.36
C GLY A 254 -0.85 17.15 -8.45
N ALA A 255 -1.60 16.17 -8.95
CA ALA A 255 -2.56 15.43 -8.14
C ALA A 255 -1.91 14.84 -6.89
N SER A 256 -2.61 14.96 -5.77
CA SER A 256 -2.18 14.46 -4.47
C SER A 256 -3.28 13.64 -3.82
N VAL A 257 -2.89 12.56 -3.15
CA VAL A 257 -3.80 11.62 -2.51
C VAL A 257 -3.23 11.11 -1.20
N GLN A 258 -4.12 10.77 -0.27
CA GLN A 258 -3.78 10.04 0.95
C GLN A 258 -4.52 8.70 0.97
N ILE A 259 -3.82 7.63 1.34
CA ILE A 259 -4.41 6.31 1.50
C ILE A 259 -4.84 6.05 2.95
N ASN A 260 -6.00 5.41 3.07
CA ASN A 260 -6.46 4.76 4.29
C ASN A 260 -6.62 3.26 4.03
N THR A 261 -5.75 2.45 4.63
CA THR A 261 -5.75 0.99 4.49
C THR A 261 -6.67 0.30 5.51
N GLY A 262 -7.29 1.05 6.41
CA GLY A 262 -8.16 0.53 7.47
C GLY A 262 -7.42 0.22 8.77
N PRO A 263 -8.12 -0.34 9.78
CA PRO A 263 -9.52 -0.81 9.73
C PRO A 263 -10.58 0.29 9.87
N ASN A 264 -10.18 1.52 10.23
CA ASN A 264 -11.11 2.62 10.46
C ASN A 264 -11.35 3.39 9.16
N PHE A 265 -12.43 3.07 8.45
CA PHE A 265 -12.81 3.73 7.20
C PHE A 265 -13.75 4.91 7.43
N THR A 266 -13.74 5.85 6.48
CA THR A 266 -14.72 6.95 6.46
C THR A 266 -16.07 6.42 6.02
N PHE A 267 -16.06 5.53 5.02
CA PHE A 267 -17.23 4.90 4.43
C PHE A 267 -17.01 3.40 4.28
N PHE A 268 -17.93 2.61 4.84
CA PHE A 268 -17.87 1.15 4.76
C PHE A 268 -18.66 0.66 3.52
N PRO A 269 -18.10 -0.28 2.73
CA PRO A 269 -18.82 -0.91 1.64
C PRO A 269 -19.94 -1.83 2.17
N HIS A 270 -20.86 -2.21 1.29
CA HIS A 270 -22.06 -2.99 1.61
C HIS A 270 -21.82 -4.51 1.76
N MET A 271 -20.63 -5.00 1.39
CA MET A 271 -20.28 -6.42 1.40
C MET A 271 -19.21 -6.70 2.44
N GLU A 272 -19.06 -7.96 2.87
CA GLU A 272 -17.96 -8.36 3.77
C GLU A 272 -16.61 -8.22 3.09
N PHE A 273 -15.62 -7.73 3.85
CA PHE A 273 -14.28 -7.45 3.35
C PHE A 273 -13.26 -7.48 4.49
N GLU A 274 -11.99 -7.64 4.11
CA GLU A 274 -10.85 -7.42 4.98
C GLU A 274 -10.18 -6.07 4.65
N PRO A 275 -9.72 -5.30 5.66
CA PRO A 275 -9.02 -4.05 5.42
C PRO A 275 -7.69 -4.31 4.70
N ALA A 276 -7.33 -3.44 3.77
CA ALA A 276 -6.05 -3.51 3.07
C ALA A 276 -4.85 -3.51 4.02
N ALA A 277 -4.99 -3.02 5.26
CA ALA A 277 -3.99 -3.09 6.32
C ALA A 277 -3.54 -4.53 6.66
N ARG A 278 -4.34 -5.54 6.32
CA ARG A 278 -4.04 -6.97 6.50
C ARG A 278 -3.50 -7.65 5.23
N LEU A 279 -3.30 -6.91 4.14
CA LEU A 279 -2.65 -7.44 2.93
C LEU A 279 -1.25 -7.96 3.26
N LEU A 280 -0.78 -8.90 2.45
CA LEU A 280 0.51 -9.56 2.67
C LEU A 280 1.58 -8.99 1.74
N ARG A 281 2.83 -9.05 2.19
CA ARG A 281 3.95 -8.77 1.29
C ARG A 281 3.95 -9.83 0.20
N PRO A 282 4.32 -9.46 -1.04
CA PRO A 282 4.55 -10.45 -2.05
C PRO A 282 5.61 -11.41 -1.50
N GLN A 283 5.21 -12.66 -1.30
CA GLN A 283 6.18 -13.72 -1.12
C GLN A 283 6.95 -13.73 -2.44
N ILE A 284 8.23 -13.39 -2.37
CA ILE A 284 9.12 -13.62 -3.49
C ILE A 284 9.24 -15.14 -3.52
N LEU A 285 8.27 -15.79 -4.20
CA LEU A 285 8.23 -17.23 -4.44
C LEU A 285 9.59 -17.68 -4.84
#